data_AF-A0A972E8X7-F1
#
_entry.id   AF-A0A972E8X7-F1
#
_cell.length_a   1.000
_cell.length_b   1.000
_cell.length_c   1.000
_cell.angle_alpha   90.00
_cell.angle_beta   90.00
_cell.angle_gamma   90.00
#
_symmetry.space_group_name_H-M   'P 1'
#
loop_
_entity.id
_entity.type
_entity.pdbx_description
1 polymer ?
#
loop_
_entity_poly.entity_id
_entity_poly.type
_entity_poly.pdbx_seq_one_letter_code
_entity_poly.pdbx_strand_id
1 'polypeptide(L)'
;MKLPKDYKSKLNLRDTEVAIKKFKDFFERALSYELHLTRVSAPLFVKPESGLNDNLNGIEKPVGFVIPDAGHCQAEIVHSLAKWKRMALKRYGFKIGEGLYTDMNAIRKEETLDNLHSIYVDQWDWEKIIRKKDRTLEKLKEIVKRIYTVFKNAERFISYEYKVLEQSENLPDEITFITTQELEDRFPDLSAKDREFRIAREKKAVFLLNIGGALKSGKPHEGRAPDYDDWELNGDILFWYPLLETAFEVSSMGIRVDEDTLEK
;
A
#
# COMPACT_ATOMS: atom_id res chain seq x y z
N MET A 1 -17.26 12.65 3.38
CA MET A 1 -16.76 13.34 2.17
C MET A 1 -17.02 14.84 2.25
N LYS A 2 -15.97 15.66 2.31
CA LYS A 2 -16.05 17.13 2.20
C LYS A 2 -15.21 17.56 1.01
N LEU A 3 -15.84 18.03 -0.06
CA LEU A 3 -15.11 18.65 -1.17
C LEU A 3 -14.63 20.06 -0.73
N PRO A 4 -13.43 20.49 -1.13
CA PRO A 4 -13.02 21.88 -0.96
C PRO A 4 -14.06 22.84 -1.55
N LYS A 5 -14.30 23.98 -0.89
CA LYS A 5 -15.41 24.91 -1.21
C LYS A 5 -15.43 25.34 -2.68
N ASP A 6 -14.26 25.49 -3.29
CA ASP A 6 -14.08 25.96 -4.66
C ASP A 6 -13.61 24.85 -5.63
N TYR A 7 -13.80 23.57 -5.25
CA TYR A 7 -13.42 22.46 -6.11
C TYR A 7 -14.25 22.43 -7.40
N LYS A 8 -13.54 22.34 -8.54
CA LYS A 8 -14.14 22.13 -9.86
C LYS A 8 -13.49 20.91 -10.49
N SER A 9 -14.32 19.97 -10.94
CA SER A 9 -13.82 18.81 -11.68
C SER A 9 -13.16 19.26 -12.98
N LYS A 10 -11.94 18.79 -13.23
CA LYS A 10 -11.17 19.09 -14.45
C LYS A 10 -11.67 18.32 -15.67
N LEU A 11 -12.34 17.18 -15.45
CA LEU A 11 -12.90 16.30 -16.47
C LEU A 11 -14.39 16.08 -16.20
N ASN A 12 -15.17 15.81 -17.25
CA ASN A 12 -16.54 15.31 -17.08
C ASN A 12 -16.51 13.84 -16.64
N LEU A 13 -17.65 13.31 -16.19
CA LEU A 13 -17.75 11.95 -15.64
C LEU A 13 -17.21 10.87 -16.60
N ARG A 14 -17.60 10.92 -17.87
CA ARG A 14 -17.17 9.91 -18.86
C ARG A 14 -15.67 9.97 -19.10
N ASP A 15 -15.10 11.17 -19.23
CA ASP A 15 -13.67 11.35 -19.45
C ASP A 15 -12.86 10.96 -18.21
N THR A 16 -13.40 11.18 -17.00
CA THR A 16 -12.81 10.70 -15.74
C THR A 16 -12.72 9.18 -15.71
N GLU A 17 -13.78 8.45 -16.07
CA GLU A 17 -13.76 6.97 -16.13
C GLU A 17 -12.70 6.45 -17.11
N VAL A 18 -12.62 7.06 -18.29
CA VAL A 18 -11.61 6.70 -19.30
C VAL A 18 -10.20 7.02 -18.80
N ALA A 19 -10.00 8.16 -18.14
CA ALA A 19 -8.71 8.56 -17.57
C ALA A 19 -8.25 7.61 -16.46
N ILE A 20 -9.15 7.22 -15.55
CA ILE A 20 -8.89 6.23 -14.49
C ILE A 20 -8.45 4.92 -15.12
N LYS A 21 -9.17 4.42 -16.13
CA LYS A 21 -8.80 3.17 -16.80
C LYS A 21 -7.42 3.26 -17.45
N LYS A 22 -7.14 4.31 -18.22
CA LYS A 22 -5.82 4.52 -18.85
C LYS A 22 -4.70 4.56 -17.81
N PHE A 23 -4.91 5.26 -16.70
CA PHE A 23 -3.96 5.33 -15.60
C PHE A 23 -3.71 3.94 -15.01
N LYS A 24 -4.78 3.21 -14.67
CA LYS A 24 -4.67 1.86 -14.07
C LYS A 24 -3.95 0.88 -15.00
N ASP A 25 -4.35 0.83 -16.27
CA ASP A 25 -3.72 -0.02 -17.30
C ASP A 25 -2.24 0.34 -17.51
N PHE A 26 -1.86 1.62 -17.40
CA PHE A 26 -0.45 2.03 -17.47
C PHE A 26 0.31 1.61 -16.22
N PHE A 27 -0.21 1.92 -15.03
CA PHE A 27 0.44 1.69 -13.75
C PHE A 27 0.72 0.20 -13.54
N GLU A 28 -0.26 -0.67 -13.81
CA GLU A 28 -0.08 -2.12 -13.65
C GLU A 28 1.03 -2.69 -14.55
N ARG A 29 1.11 -2.23 -15.80
CA ARG A 29 2.14 -2.66 -16.76
C ARG A 29 3.52 -2.16 -16.34
N ALA A 30 3.59 -0.90 -15.93
CA ALA A 30 4.83 -0.29 -15.46
C ALA A 30 5.33 -0.97 -14.17
N LEU A 31 4.43 -1.26 -13.21
CA LEU A 31 4.77 -1.99 -11.99
C LEU A 31 5.24 -3.41 -12.27
N SER A 32 4.52 -4.13 -13.14
CA SER A 32 4.87 -5.48 -13.58
C SER A 32 6.26 -5.54 -14.22
N TYR A 33 6.54 -4.64 -15.16
CA TYR A 33 7.85 -4.54 -15.79
C TYR A 33 8.94 -4.17 -14.78
N GLU A 34 8.71 -3.10 -14.03
CA GLU A 34 9.70 -2.53 -13.13
C GLU A 34 10.06 -3.47 -11.99
N LEU A 35 9.15 -4.34 -11.53
CA LEU A 35 9.43 -5.28 -10.45
C LEU A 35 9.54 -6.74 -10.91
N HIS A 36 9.48 -7.02 -12.21
CA HIS A 36 9.45 -8.38 -12.77
C HIS A 36 8.34 -9.24 -12.14
N LEU A 37 7.11 -8.73 -12.19
CA LEU A 37 5.92 -9.34 -11.60
C LEU A 37 5.01 -9.90 -12.69
N THR A 38 4.46 -11.07 -12.45
CA THR A 38 3.42 -11.67 -13.29
C THR A 38 2.04 -11.42 -12.70
N ARG A 39 1.09 -10.94 -13.51
CA ARG A 39 -0.30 -10.76 -13.08
C ARG A 39 -0.94 -12.13 -12.84
N VAL A 40 -1.51 -12.35 -11.66
CA VAL A 40 -2.23 -13.58 -11.32
C VAL A 40 -3.64 -13.27 -10.84
N SER A 41 -4.55 -14.26 -10.94
CA SER A 41 -5.90 -14.13 -10.39
C SER A 41 -5.90 -14.35 -8.88
N ALA A 42 -6.46 -13.39 -8.14
CA ALA A 42 -6.67 -13.49 -6.71
C ALA A 42 -7.99 -14.20 -6.32
N PRO A 43 -8.03 -14.85 -5.14
CA PRO A 43 -9.29 -15.18 -4.51
C PRO A 43 -9.99 -13.93 -3.96
N LEU A 44 -11.31 -13.86 -4.10
CA LEU A 44 -12.14 -12.82 -3.46
C LEU A 44 -12.48 -13.18 -2.01
N PHE A 45 -12.49 -14.48 -1.69
CA PHE A 45 -12.83 -15.00 -0.38
C PHE A 45 -12.00 -16.24 -0.06
N VAL A 46 -11.79 -16.47 1.22
CA VAL A 46 -11.03 -17.61 1.75
C VAL A 46 -11.80 -18.27 2.88
N LYS A 47 -11.40 -19.49 3.22
CA LYS A 47 -11.89 -20.16 4.42
C LYS A 47 -11.19 -19.58 5.65
N PRO A 48 -11.91 -19.22 6.74
CA PRO A 48 -11.29 -18.66 7.94
C PRO A 48 -10.16 -19.54 8.50
N GLU A 49 -10.36 -20.86 8.50
CA GLU A 49 -9.40 -21.85 9.00
C GLU A 49 -8.11 -21.95 8.17
N SER A 50 -8.05 -21.33 6.99
CA SER A 50 -6.84 -21.31 6.17
C SER A 50 -5.74 -20.42 6.74
N GLY A 51 -6.09 -19.46 7.60
CA GLY A 51 -5.15 -18.45 8.12
C GLY A 51 -4.63 -17.48 7.06
N LEU A 52 -5.16 -17.52 5.83
CA LEU A 52 -4.69 -16.71 4.70
C LEU A 52 -5.27 -15.30 4.68
N ASN A 53 -6.38 -15.05 5.37
CA ASN A 53 -6.95 -13.72 5.48
C ASN A 53 -6.08 -12.83 6.39
N ASP A 54 -5.98 -11.56 6.04
CA ASP A 54 -5.30 -10.54 6.85
C ASP A 54 -6.25 -10.06 7.96
N ASN A 55 -5.78 -10.15 9.19
CA ASN A 55 -6.56 -9.76 10.37
C ASN A 55 -6.42 -8.27 10.70
N LEU A 56 -5.63 -7.50 9.93
CA LEU A 56 -5.35 -6.08 10.20
C LEU A 56 -4.85 -5.88 11.65
N ASN A 57 -5.59 -5.17 12.50
CA ASN A 57 -5.26 -4.96 13.91
C ASN A 57 -5.88 -6.02 14.84
N GLY A 58 -6.61 -6.99 14.29
CA GLY A 58 -7.29 -8.07 15.03
C GLY A 58 -8.63 -7.66 15.64
N ILE A 59 -9.09 -6.43 15.41
CA ILE A 59 -10.38 -5.91 15.90
C ILE A 59 -11.43 -5.99 14.79
N GLU A 60 -10.99 -5.78 13.55
CA GLU A 60 -11.83 -5.65 12.37
C GLU A 60 -12.41 -7.01 11.96
N LYS A 61 -13.74 -7.08 11.78
CA LYS A 61 -14.41 -8.33 11.39
C LYS A 61 -14.65 -8.42 9.88
N PRO A 62 -14.17 -9.48 9.20
CA PRO A 62 -14.44 -9.67 7.78
C PRO A 62 -15.92 -9.89 7.49
N VAL A 63 -16.28 -9.74 6.22
CA VAL A 63 -17.63 -10.07 5.73
C VAL A 63 -17.69 -11.57 5.51
N GLY A 64 -18.38 -12.28 6.40
CA GLY A 64 -18.57 -13.72 6.35
C GLY A 64 -19.86 -14.13 5.63
N PHE A 65 -19.83 -15.28 4.97
CA PHE A 65 -21.00 -15.92 4.36
C PHE A 65 -20.85 -17.45 4.31
N VAL A 66 -21.98 -18.14 4.16
CA VAL A 66 -22.04 -19.60 4.03
C VAL A 66 -22.10 -19.97 2.55
N ILE A 67 -21.35 -20.98 2.13
CA ILE A 67 -21.42 -21.55 0.78
C ILE A 67 -22.21 -22.85 0.84
N PRO A 68 -23.51 -22.87 0.44
CA PRO A 68 -24.35 -24.06 0.55
C PRO A 68 -23.75 -25.27 -0.19
N ASP A 69 -23.32 -25.07 -1.43
CA ASP A 69 -22.81 -26.14 -2.31
C ASP A 69 -21.41 -26.64 -1.92
N ALA A 70 -20.73 -25.99 -0.97
CA ALA A 70 -19.46 -26.43 -0.42
C ALA A 70 -19.63 -27.07 0.97
N GLY A 71 -20.73 -27.81 1.17
CA GLY A 71 -21.05 -28.45 2.44
C GLY A 71 -21.37 -27.45 3.54
N HIS A 72 -22.01 -26.33 3.20
CA HIS A 72 -22.31 -25.22 4.12
C HIS A 72 -21.06 -24.67 4.83
N CYS A 73 -19.90 -24.66 4.17
CA CYS A 73 -18.69 -24.12 4.78
C CYS A 73 -18.77 -22.59 4.93
N GLN A 74 -18.11 -22.07 5.96
CA GLN A 74 -17.93 -20.63 6.14
C GLN A 74 -16.84 -20.11 5.20
N ALA A 75 -17.06 -18.92 4.65
CA ALA A 75 -16.09 -18.18 3.86
C ALA A 75 -16.12 -16.71 4.28
N GLU A 76 -14.99 -16.03 4.09
CA GLU A 76 -14.80 -14.63 4.43
C GLU A 76 -14.21 -13.89 3.23
N ILE A 77 -14.76 -12.71 2.93
CA ILE A 77 -14.16 -11.78 1.98
C ILE A 77 -12.80 -11.33 2.53
N VAL A 78 -11.79 -11.32 1.67
CA VAL A 78 -10.43 -10.95 2.06
C VAL A 78 -10.34 -9.47 2.43
N HIS A 79 -9.58 -9.14 3.48
CA HIS A 79 -9.19 -7.75 3.78
C HIS A 79 -7.94 -7.32 2.99
N SER A 80 -7.07 -8.28 2.72
CA SER A 80 -5.80 -8.17 2.00
C SER A 80 -5.30 -9.57 1.66
N LEU A 81 -4.43 -9.72 0.66
CA LEU A 81 -3.84 -11.00 0.27
C LEU A 81 -2.39 -11.13 0.76
N ALA A 82 -1.96 -10.32 1.74
CA ALA A 82 -0.61 -10.29 2.29
C ALA A 82 0.00 -11.70 2.47
N LYS A 83 -0.68 -12.59 3.20
CA LYS A 83 -0.23 -13.97 3.43
C LYS A 83 -0.42 -14.89 2.23
N TRP A 84 -1.53 -14.73 1.49
CA TRP A 84 -1.84 -15.53 0.31
C TRP A 84 -0.75 -15.41 -0.77
N LYS A 85 -0.24 -14.21 -1.04
CA LYS A 85 0.75 -13.99 -2.11
C LYS A 85 2.04 -14.77 -1.87
N ARG A 86 2.54 -14.80 -0.62
CA ARG A 86 3.76 -15.55 -0.27
C ARG A 86 3.57 -17.05 -0.47
N MET A 87 2.41 -17.59 -0.09
CA MET A 87 2.04 -18.98 -0.38
C MET A 87 1.93 -19.23 -1.89
N ALA A 88 1.29 -18.33 -2.64
CA ALA A 88 1.07 -18.45 -4.08
C ALA A 88 2.39 -18.48 -4.87
N LEU A 89 3.36 -17.63 -4.51
CA LEU A 89 4.71 -17.63 -5.11
C LEU A 89 5.35 -19.04 -5.02
N LYS A 90 5.31 -19.66 -3.84
CA LYS A 90 5.83 -21.02 -3.63
C LYS A 90 5.05 -22.05 -4.45
N ARG A 91 3.70 -22.00 -4.39
CA ARG A 91 2.83 -22.96 -5.06
C ARG A 91 2.94 -22.92 -6.58
N TYR A 92 3.12 -21.73 -7.16
CA TYR A 92 3.23 -21.52 -8.61
C TYR A 92 4.67 -21.65 -9.13
N GLY A 93 5.65 -21.82 -8.25
CA GLY A 93 7.02 -22.16 -8.64
C GLY A 93 7.88 -20.98 -9.09
N PHE A 94 7.52 -19.75 -8.72
CA PHE A 94 8.30 -18.54 -8.98
C PHE A 94 9.74 -18.66 -8.44
N LYS A 95 10.68 -17.97 -9.10
CA LYS A 95 12.10 -17.98 -8.79
C LYS A 95 12.57 -16.66 -8.17
N ILE A 96 13.79 -16.67 -7.64
CA ILE A 96 14.45 -15.49 -7.11
C ILE A 96 14.46 -14.38 -8.16
N GLY A 97 14.02 -13.18 -7.77
CA GLY A 97 13.94 -12.05 -8.68
C GLY A 97 12.68 -12.03 -9.54
N GLU A 98 11.77 -12.99 -9.38
CA GLU A 98 10.42 -12.97 -9.94
C GLU A 98 9.40 -12.64 -8.83
N GLY A 99 8.21 -12.23 -9.23
CA GLY A 99 7.12 -11.99 -8.30
C GLY A 99 5.76 -12.03 -8.99
N LEU A 100 4.72 -11.74 -8.22
CA LEU A 100 3.35 -11.65 -8.71
C LEU A 100 2.71 -10.34 -8.27
N TYR A 101 1.68 -9.93 -9.00
CA TYR A 101 0.71 -8.94 -8.52
C TYR A 101 -0.71 -9.36 -8.89
N THR A 102 -1.67 -8.80 -8.18
CA THR A 102 -3.09 -9.01 -8.41
C THR A 102 -3.87 -7.71 -8.21
N ASP A 103 -4.97 -7.58 -8.95
CA ASP A 103 -5.99 -6.55 -8.75
C ASP A 103 -6.88 -6.98 -7.58
N MET A 104 -6.43 -6.71 -6.36
CA MET A 104 -7.11 -7.11 -5.14
C MET A 104 -8.28 -6.19 -4.86
N ASN A 105 -9.40 -6.76 -4.42
CA ASN A 105 -10.59 -6.04 -4.00
C ASN A 105 -11.03 -6.56 -2.64
N ALA A 106 -11.31 -5.66 -1.71
CA ALA A 106 -11.72 -5.97 -0.35
C ALA A 106 -12.91 -5.10 0.10
N ILE A 107 -13.60 -5.59 1.14
CA ILE A 107 -14.65 -4.84 1.83
C ILE A 107 -14.24 -4.65 3.29
N ARG A 108 -13.98 -3.40 3.68
CA ARG A 108 -13.69 -2.98 5.06
C ARG A 108 -14.91 -2.30 5.66
N LYS A 109 -15.86 -3.10 6.14
CA LYS A 109 -17.18 -2.61 6.59
C LYS A 109 -17.13 -1.73 7.86
N GLU A 110 -16.04 -1.81 8.62
CA GLU A 110 -15.85 -1.09 9.90
C GLU A 110 -14.96 0.16 9.74
N GLU A 111 -14.70 0.58 8.49
CA GLU A 111 -13.87 1.73 8.15
C GLU A 111 -14.53 3.07 8.51
N THR A 112 -13.74 4.02 9.01
CA THR A 112 -14.20 5.40 9.23
C THR A 112 -14.08 6.19 7.95
N LEU A 113 -15.21 6.50 7.31
CA LEU A 113 -15.23 7.12 5.99
C LEU A 113 -14.87 8.61 6.01
N ASP A 114 -13.95 8.99 5.12
CA ASP A 114 -13.62 10.38 4.84
C ASP A 114 -13.44 10.63 3.32
N ASN A 115 -12.44 11.42 2.93
CA ASN A 115 -12.12 11.66 1.51
C ASN A 115 -11.09 10.67 0.95
N LEU A 116 -10.38 9.97 1.82
CA LEU A 116 -9.30 9.02 1.51
C LEU A 116 -9.70 7.57 1.88
N HIS A 117 -10.64 7.40 2.81
CA HIS A 117 -11.07 6.10 3.32
C HIS A 117 -12.46 5.70 2.80
N SER A 118 -12.54 4.46 2.30
CA SER A 118 -13.72 3.85 1.66
C SER A 118 -13.93 2.44 2.19
N ILE A 119 -15.21 2.00 2.31
CA ILE A 119 -15.51 0.59 2.62
C ILE A 119 -15.06 -0.37 1.52
N TYR A 120 -14.94 0.12 0.29
CA TYR A 120 -14.39 -0.62 -0.84
C TYR A 120 -12.92 -0.23 -1.02
N VAL A 121 -12.05 -1.23 -1.00
CA VAL A 121 -10.60 -1.05 -1.13
C VAL A 121 -10.13 -1.86 -2.32
N ASP A 122 -9.45 -1.21 -3.25
CA ASP A 122 -8.72 -1.86 -4.35
C ASP A 122 -7.21 -1.63 -4.21
N GLN A 123 -6.41 -2.63 -4.62
CA GLN A 123 -4.95 -2.56 -4.52
C GLN A 123 -4.29 -3.33 -5.65
N TRP A 124 -3.17 -2.80 -6.16
CA TRP A 124 -2.17 -3.64 -6.83
C TRP A 124 -1.38 -4.39 -5.77
N ASP A 125 -1.94 -5.50 -5.30
CA ASP A 125 -1.35 -6.26 -4.23
C ASP A 125 -0.27 -7.19 -4.79
N TRP A 126 0.99 -6.99 -4.39
CA TRP A 126 2.16 -7.58 -5.04
C TRP A 126 3.13 -8.25 -4.06
N GLU A 127 3.93 -9.19 -4.56
CA GLU A 127 4.92 -9.92 -3.76
C GLU A 127 6.08 -10.36 -4.64
N LYS A 128 7.31 -10.32 -4.12
CA LYS A 128 8.54 -10.63 -4.88
C LYS A 128 9.48 -11.54 -4.09
N ILE A 129 10.04 -12.55 -4.75
CA ILE A 129 11.05 -13.42 -4.15
C ILE A 129 12.41 -12.71 -4.15
N ILE A 130 12.98 -12.53 -2.96
CA ILE A 130 14.35 -12.06 -2.74
C ILE A 130 15.21 -13.18 -2.15
N ARG A 131 16.55 -13.05 -2.22
CA ARG A 131 17.45 -13.97 -1.52
C ARG A 131 17.47 -13.62 -0.02
N LYS A 132 17.70 -14.61 0.85
CA LYS A 132 17.85 -14.38 2.29
C LYS A 132 18.92 -13.31 2.61
N LYS A 133 20.03 -13.30 1.88
CA LYS A 133 21.10 -12.28 2.03
C LYS A 133 20.71 -10.86 1.58
N ASP A 134 19.65 -10.72 0.78
CA ASP A 134 19.18 -9.41 0.32
C ASP A 134 18.18 -8.80 1.32
N ARG A 135 17.95 -9.45 2.47
CA ARG A 135 17.08 -8.98 3.57
C ARG A 135 17.75 -7.82 4.30
N THR A 136 17.77 -6.65 3.65
CA THR A 136 18.56 -5.47 4.03
C THR A 136 17.77 -4.19 3.76
N LEU A 137 18.09 -3.13 4.50
CA LEU A 137 17.48 -1.81 4.29
C LEU A 137 17.79 -1.27 2.89
N GLU A 138 18.99 -1.53 2.37
CA GLU A 138 19.41 -1.14 1.03
C GLU A 138 18.50 -1.75 -0.03
N LYS A 139 18.14 -3.03 0.13
CA LYS A 139 17.24 -3.70 -0.80
C LYS A 139 15.83 -3.13 -0.74
N LEU A 140 15.31 -2.83 0.46
CA LEU A 140 14.02 -2.17 0.61
C LEU A 140 14.01 -0.81 -0.10
N LYS A 141 15.02 0.03 0.16
CA LYS A 141 15.16 1.35 -0.47
C LYS A 141 15.31 1.26 -2.00
N GLU A 142 16.03 0.26 -2.51
CA GLU A 142 16.12 -0.03 -3.95
C GLU A 142 14.74 -0.29 -4.55
N ILE A 143 13.94 -1.18 -3.95
CA ILE A 143 12.60 -1.52 -4.43
C ILE A 143 11.65 -0.32 -4.34
N VAL A 144 11.70 0.46 -3.25
CA VAL A 144 10.90 1.69 -3.10
C VAL A 144 11.22 2.69 -4.21
N LYS A 145 12.51 2.92 -4.53
CA LYS A 145 12.90 3.82 -5.63
C LYS A 145 12.38 3.35 -6.99
N ARG A 146 12.34 2.04 -7.22
CA ARG A 146 11.78 1.45 -8.44
C ARG A 146 10.26 1.68 -8.51
N ILE A 147 9.53 1.43 -7.44
CA ILE A 147 8.09 1.75 -7.35
C ILE A 147 7.84 3.25 -7.52
N TYR A 148 8.67 4.09 -6.93
CA TYR A 148 8.57 5.54 -7.10
C TYR A 148 8.78 5.98 -8.55
N THR A 149 9.67 5.31 -9.30
CA THR A 149 9.82 5.51 -10.74
C THR A 149 8.53 5.17 -11.51
N VAL A 150 7.79 4.14 -11.09
CA VAL A 150 6.46 3.81 -11.65
C VAL A 150 5.48 4.95 -11.43
N PHE A 151 5.41 5.51 -10.21
CA PHE A 151 4.56 6.68 -9.92
C PHE A 151 4.90 7.89 -10.80
N LYS A 152 6.18 8.26 -10.92
CA LYS A 152 6.63 9.37 -11.79
C LYS A 152 6.32 9.11 -13.27
N ASN A 153 6.41 7.87 -13.71
CA ASN A 153 6.07 7.50 -15.09
C ASN A 153 4.55 7.61 -15.33
N ALA A 154 3.74 7.18 -14.36
CA ALA A 154 2.28 7.26 -14.46
C ALA A 154 1.78 8.71 -14.40
N GLU A 155 2.39 9.55 -13.56
CA GLU A 155 2.16 11.01 -13.53
C GLU A 155 2.47 11.64 -14.91
N ARG A 156 3.65 11.38 -15.47
CA ARG A 156 4.02 11.89 -16.80
C ARG A 156 3.07 11.42 -17.90
N PHE A 157 2.69 10.15 -17.86
CA PHE A 157 1.75 9.56 -18.82
C PHE A 157 0.39 10.24 -18.77
N ILE A 158 -0.21 10.37 -17.59
CA ILE A 158 -1.57 10.93 -17.48
C ILE A 158 -1.59 12.43 -17.77
N SER A 159 -0.55 13.18 -17.38
CA SER A 159 -0.39 14.61 -17.72
C SER A 159 -0.16 14.84 -19.21
N TYR A 160 0.47 13.89 -19.91
CA TYR A 160 0.59 13.92 -21.37
C TYR A 160 -0.76 13.67 -22.05
N GLU A 161 -1.50 12.64 -21.62
CA GLU A 161 -2.81 12.27 -22.18
C GLU A 161 -3.90 13.32 -21.91
N TYR A 162 -3.85 13.97 -20.75
CA TYR A 162 -4.85 14.95 -20.31
C TYR A 162 -4.17 16.24 -19.85
N LYS A 163 -3.94 17.16 -20.79
CA LYS A 163 -3.25 18.44 -20.53
C LYS A 163 -3.90 19.32 -19.46
N VAL A 164 -5.20 19.17 -19.22
CA VAL A 164 -5.89 19.84 -18.11
C VAL A 164 -5.40 19.38 -16.72
N LEU A 165 -4.83 18.17 -16.63
CA LEU A 165 -4.27 17.60 -15.41
C LEU A 165 -2.82 18.07 -15.15
N GLU A 166 -2.09 18.52 -16.17
CA GLU A 166 -0.68 18.97 -16.08
C GLU A 166 -0.45 20.12 -15.07
N GLN A 167 -1.51 20.84 -14.70
CA GLN A 167 -1.46 21.92 -13.70
C GLN A 167 -1.44 21.45 -12.24
N SER A 168 -1.36 20.14 -11.94
CA SER A 168 -1.17 19.65 -10.57
C SER A 168 0.28 19.84 -10.09
N GLU A 169 0.49 20.00 -8.78
CA GLU A 169 1.86 19.91 -8.23
C GLU A 169 2.41 18.52 -8.56
N ASN A 170 3.56 18.48 -9.26
CA ASN A 170 4.20 17.22 -9.60
C ASN A 170 4.92 16.63 -8.39
N LEU A 171 5.02 15.30 -8.38
CA LEU A 171 5.88 14.56 -7.47
C LEU A 171 7.33 15.05 -7.61
N PRO A 172 8.10 15.12 -6.51
CA PRO A 172 9.50 15.53 -6.56
C PRO A 172 10.35 14.54 -7.37
N ASP A 173 11.61 14.92 -7.63
CA ASP A 173 12.45 14.06 -8.45
C ASP A 173 12.86 12.77 -7.73
N GLU A 174 13.02 12.85 -6.42
CA GLU A 174 13.43 11.77 -5.54
C GLU A 174 12.48 11.66 -4.33
N ILE A 175 12.28 10.44 -3.86
CA ILE A 175 11.56 10.15 -2.62
C ILE A 175 12.49 10.28 -1.41
N THR A 176 12.04 10.98 -0.35
CA THR A 176 12.81 11.13 0.88
C THR A 176 12.62 9.90 1.77
N PHE A 177 13.69 9.37 2.36
CA PHE A 177 13.62 8.29 3.35
C PHE A 177 13.80 8.87 4.75
N ILE A 178 12.92 8.50 5.69
CA ILE A 178 13.02 8.89 7.10
C ILE A 178 12.39 7.79 7.96
N THR A 179 12.96 7.51 9.13
CA THR A 179 12.36 6.58 10.08
C THR A 179 11.30 7.26 10.94
N THR A 180 10.35 6.47 11.45
CA THR A 180 9.39 6.90 12.47
C THR A 180 10.07 7.50 13.70
N GLN A 181 11.23 6.97 14.12
CA GLN A 181 12.00 7.52 15.24
C GLN A 181 12.66 8.86 14.91
N GLU A 182 13.29 9.02 13.75
CA GLU A 182 13.84 10.32 13.33
C GLU A 182 12.73 11.37 13.21
N LEU A 183 11.55 10.95 12.76
CA LEU A 183 10.40 11.83 12.66
C LEU A 183 9.86 12.23 14.04
N GLU A 184 9.82 11.31 15.01
CA GLU A 184 9.53 11.61 16.42
C GLU A 184 10.56 12.56 17.03
N ASP A 185 11.86 12.30 16.84
CA ASP A 185 12.95 13.11 17.38
C ASP A 185 12.90 14.55 16.83
N ARG A 186 12.49 14.74 15.57
CA ARG A 186 12.32 16.06 14.94
C ARG A 186 11.08 16.82 15.42
N PHE A 187 10.01 16.11 15.77
CA PHE A 187 8.71 16.67 16.11
C PHE A 187 8.11 16.00 17.36
N PRO A 188 8.79 16.10 18.52
CA PRO A 188 8.47 15.32 19.71
C PRO A 188 7.06 15.61 20.24
N ASP A 189 6.63 16.88 20.15
CA ASP A 189 5.35 17.35 20.70
C ASP A 189 4.14 17.09 19.77
N LEU A 190 4.37 16.55 18.56
CA LEU A 190 3.32 16.29 17.58
C LEU A 190 2.82 14.84 17.66
N SER A 191 1.56 14.62 17.31
CA SER A 191 1.00 13.27 17.11
C SER A 191 1.60 12.61 15.86
N ALA A 192 1.54 11.28 15.74
CA ALA A 192 2.03 10.55 14.57
C ALA A 192 1.49 11.10 13.23
N LYS A 193 0.18 11.37 13.15
CA LYS A 193 -0.46 11.95 11.95
C LYS A 193 -0.05 13.41 11.71
N ASP A 194 0.14 14.21 12.76
CA ASP A 194 0.68 15.57 12.60
C ASP A 194 2.14 15.56 12.11
N ARG A 195 2.93 14.58 12.54
CA ARG A 195 4.30 14.36 12.06
C ARG A 195 4.31 14.00 10.58
N GLU A 196 3.45 13.06 10.15
CA GLU A 196 3.24 12.71 8.74
C GLU A 196 2.83 13.92 7.91
N PHE A 197 1.86 14.70 8.39
CA PHE A 197 1.43 15.95 7.75
C PHE A 197 2.62 16.90 7.53
N ARG A 198 3.45 17.13 8.55
CA ARG A 198 4.59 18.05 8.46
C ARG A 198 5.62 17.57 7.45
N ILE A 199 6.01 16.30 7.50
CA ILE A 199 7.05 15.78 6.62
C ILE A 199 6.56 15.66 5.18
N ALA A 200 5.31 15.23 4.95
CA ALA A 200 4.72 15.21 3.62
C ALA A 200 4.65 16.61 3.04
N ARG A 201 4.20 17.61 3.80
CA ARG A 201 4.17 19.01 3.34
C ARG A 201 5.54 19.55 2.96
N GLU A 202 6.58 19.22 3.72
CA GLU A 202 7.95 19.66 3.49
C GLU A 202 8.60 18.98 2.28
N LYS A 203 8.46 17.64 2.19
CA LYS A 203 9.22 16.81 1.24
C LYS A 203 8.42 16.36 0.03
N LYS A 204 7.10 16.49 0.05
CA LYS A 204 6.13 16.12 -0.99
C LYS A 204 6.03 14.62 -1.32
N ALA A 205 7.12 13.85 -1.21
CA ALA A 205 7.12 12.40 -1.26
C ALA A 205 8.11 11.80 -0.25
N VAL A 206 7.62 10.90 0.59
CA VAL A 206 8.36 10.31 1.70
C VAL A 206 8.12 8.80 1.74
N PHE A 207 9.16 8.02 2.01
CA PHE A 207 9.04 6.66 2.51
C PHE A 207 9.34 6.65 4.00
N LEU A 208 8.30 6.45 4.80
CA LEU A 208 8.37 6.42 6.26
C LEU A 208 8.70 5.01 6.73
N LEU A 209 9.94 4.82 7.20
CA LEU A 209 10.50 3.54 7.59
C LEU A 209 10.14 3.17 9.04
N ASN A 210 10.07 1.88 9.30
CA ASN A 210 9.97 1.25 10.63
C ASN A 210 8.63 1.51 11.34
N ILE A 211 7.54 1.00 10.78
CA ILE A 211 6.19 1.16 11.32
C ILE A 211 5.73 -0.13 12.00
N GLY A 212 5.27 -0.01 13.26
CA GLY A 212 4.76 -1.12 14.07
C GLY A 212 5.44 -1.22 15.45
N GLY A 213 6.76 -1.04 15.49
CA GLY A 213 7.54 -1.09 16.74
C GLY A 213 7.35 0.14 17.63
N ALA A 214 7.56 -0.03 18.94
CA ALA A 214 7.53 1.07 19.90
C ALA A 214 8.71 2.03 19.69
N LEU A 215 8.42 3.33 19.68
CA LEU A 215 9.41 4.40 19.62
C LEU A 215 9.99 4.69 21.02
N LYS A 216 10.95 5.62 21.13
CA LYS A 216 11.51 6.07 22.43
C LYS A 216 10.43 6.58 23.39
N SER A 217 9.31 7.10 22.87
CA SER A 217 8.14 7.48 23.67
C SER A 217 7.39 6.31 24.30
N GLY A 218 7.75 5.06 23.98
CA GLY A 218 7.07 3.84 24.42
C GLY A 218 5.82 3.51 23.62
N LYS A 219 5.48 4.30 22.60
CA LYS A 219 4.31 4.10 21.74
C LYS A 219 4.76 3.84 20.31
N PRO A 220 4.08 2.95 19.55
CA PRO A 220 4.34 2.82 18.13
C PRO A 220 3.85 4.05 17.36
N HIS A 221 4.44 4.28 16.18
CA HIS A 221 3.95 5.33 15.26
C HIS A 221 2.53 5.00 14.78
N GLU A 222 2.31 3.75 14.38
CA GLU A 222 1.03 3.19 13.95
C GLU A 222 1.04 1.67 14.18
N GLY A 223 -0.14 1.06 14.32
CA GLY A 223 -0.28 -0.38 14.48
C GLY A 223 0.07 -1.12 13.19
N ARG A 224 0.70 -2.29 13.31
CA ARG A 224 1.01 -3.15 12.17
C ARG A 224 0.90 -4.62 12.59
N ALA A 225 0.42 -5.47 11.67
CA ALA A 225 0.34 -6.89 11.96
C ALA A 225 1.75 -7.50 12.07
N PRO A 226 2.00 -8.38 13.06
CA PRO A 226 3.30 -9.00 13.28
C PRO A 226 3.58 -10.19 12.33
N ASP A 227 2.57 -10.71 11.64
CA ASP A 227 2.62 -11.99 10.95
C ASP A 227 3.06 -11.91 9.47
N TYR A 228 3.33 -10.71 8.95
CA TYR A 228 3.79 -10.54 7.57
C TYR A 228 4.88 -9.49 7.32
N ASP A 229 4.96 -8.41 8.11
CA ASP A 229 5.96 -7.36 7.90
C ASP A 229 6.98 -7.32 9.03
N ASP A 230 8.26 -7.28 8.63
CA ASP A 230 9.36 -7.04 9.54
C ASP A 230 9.42 -5.54 9.82
N TRP A 231 9.10 -5.12 11.05
CA TRP A 231 8.98 -3.72 11.40
C TRP A 231 10.32 -2.96 11.39
N GLU A 232 11.45 -3.65 11.26
CA GLU A 232 12.75 -2.99 11.01
C GLU A 232 13.03 -2.79 9.51
N LEU A 233 12.24 -3.45 8.64
CA LEU A 233 12.40 -3.48 7.19
C LEU A 233 11.06 -3.27 6.45
N ASN A 234 10.22 -2.38 6.97
CA ASN A 234 8.96 -1.97 6.33
C ASN A 234 8.82 -0.44 6.29
N GLY A 235 7.74 0.01 5.67
CA GLY A 235 7.36 1.42 5.68
C GLY A 235 6.25 1.76 4.69
N ASP A 236 5.86 3.03 4.73
CA ASP A 236 4.75 3.55 3.93
C ASP A 236 5.22 4.65 2.97
N ILE A 237 4.67 4.68 1.76
CA ILE A 237 4.83 5.79 0.83
C ILE A 237 3.75 6.83 1.12
N LEU A 238 4.18 8.02 1.53
CA LEU A 238 3.35 9.18 1.80
C LEU A 238 3.61 10.28 0.77
N PHE A 239 2.56 10.77 0.13
CA PHE A 239 2.60 11.95 -0.72
C PHE A 239 1.92 13.13 -0.04
N TRP A 240 2.35 14.36 -0.36
CA TRP A 240 1.54 15.53 -0.08
C TRP A 240 0.41 15.61 -1.10
N TYR A 241 -0.84 15.70 -0.63
CA TYR A 241 -1.97 15.89 -1.51
C TYR A 241 -2.49 17.33 -1.44
N PRO A 242 -2.13 18.21 -2.41
CA PRO A 242 -2.42 19.64 -2.31
C PRO A 242 -3.91 19.97 -2.26
N LEU A 243 -4.76 19.16 -2.90
CA LEU A 243 -6.19 19.41 -2.96
C LEU A 243 -6.86 19.33 -1.58
N LEU A 244 -6.42 18.38 -0.75
CA LEU A 244 -6.92 18.19 0.61
C LEU A 244 -5.98 18.77 1.67
N GLU A 245 -4.85 19.34 1.25
CA GLU A 245 -3.77 19.82 2.11
C GLU A 245 -3.40 18.82 3.21
N THR A 246 -3.15 17.56 2.85
CA THR A 246 -2.86 16.50 3.84
C THR A 246 -1.80 15.53 3.34
N ALA A 247 -1.23 14.75 4.25
CA ALA A 247 -0.48 13.54 3.90
C ALA A 247 -1.45 12.49 3.33
N PHE A 248 -1.07 11.88 2.23
CA PHE A 248 -1.82 10.83 1.54
C PHE A 248 -0.95 9.58 1.42
N GLU A 249 -1.30 8.56 2.19
CA GLU A 249 -0.68 7.25 2.09
C GLU A 249 -1.15 6.54 0.83
N VAL A 250 -0.21 6.09 -0.01
CA VAL A 250 -0.50 5.39 -1.26
C VAL A 250 0.00 3.96 -1.29
N SER A 251 0.84 3.56 -0.33
CA SER A 251 1.36 2.21 -0.26
C SER A 251 1.92 1.90 1.12
N SER A 252 1.57 0.73 1.65
CA SER A 252 2.26 0.06 2.77
C SER A 252 3.05 -1.13 2.21
N MET A 253 4.34 -1.27 2.54
CA MET A 253 5.16 -2.37 2.05
C MET A 253 6.34 -2.71 2.97
N GLY A 254 6.87 -3.92 2.86
CA GLY A 254 8.04 -4.31 3.63
C GLY A 254 8.65 -5.64 3.22
N ILE A 255 9.83 -5.90 3.77
CA ILE A 255 10.46 -7.20 3.70
C ILE A 255 9.84 -8.10 4.78
N ARG A 256 8.86 -8.90 4.42
CA ARG A 256 8.90 -10.33 4.71
C ARG A 256 8.42 -10.91 6.05
N VAL A 257 8.87 -10.53 7.23
CA VAL A 257 9.22 -11.48 8.34
C VAL A 257 9.95 -12.78 7.91
N ASP A 258 10.89 -13.23 8.72
CA ASP A 258 11.48 -14.57 8.63
C ASP A 258 11.14 -15.39 9.86
N GLU A 259 11.65 -16.61 9.94
CA GLU A 259 11.44 -17.51 11.07
C GLU A 259 11.80 -16.87 12.42
N ASP A 260 12.91 -16.14 12.49
CA ASP A 260 13.42 -15.54 13.73
C ASP A 260 12.60 -14.31 14.14
N THR A 261 12.17 -13.48 13.18
CA THR A 261 11.32 -12.32 13.45
C THR A 261 9.89 -12.71 13.83
N LEU A 262 9.37 -13.82 13.28
CA LEU A 262 8.00 -14.27 13.58
C LEU A 262 7.85 -14.84 15.00
N GLU A 263 8.93 -15.34 15.61
CA GLU A 263 8.93 -15.85 16.98
C GLU A 263 9.01 -14.76 18.07
N LYS A 264 9.35 -13.51 17.69
CA LYS A 264 9.49 -12.37 18.62
C LYS A 264 8.15 -11.69 18.92
#